data_AF-A0A956CPN9-F1
#
_entry.id   AF-A0A956CPN9-F1
#
_cell.length_a   1.000
_cell.length_b   1.000
_cell.length_c   1.000
_cell.angle_alpha   90.00
_cell.angle_beta   90.00
_cell.angle_gamma   90.00
#
_symmetry.space_group_name_H-M   'P 1'
#
loop_
_entity.id
_entity.type
_entity.pdbx_description
1 polymer ?
#
loop_
_entity_poly.entity_id
_entity_poly.type
_entity_poly.pdbx_seq_one_letter_code
_entity_poly.pdbx_strand_id
1 'polypeptide(L)'
;MRHRKPSSLAFFLLLPLLGALTIGASDAHAQNAITGDVFAEVDDLGGERVLGGHAFIPSLVNEFALVTTSFGALTAFGMQTVSLGTDNVGNDLGTVDLAAFDEQFQVGIRITEAFGIRADLAGSVGVGADDKSALIAGANFAGGFGLGPVVRIFGTDDFMLSATLRGGFLTGAIISPLAFGNAILETGRINRGTLLTNVSQWSVAPALALAYAPMEAVGLQASARLNVEATDAEGQDTDVSTSVDLGATLTIDAVDLFAPVALLVSYAAAVPFGDDELQHGIEVGLFYSGLQHLNLGAAVASTIGAEESIFYAQLRLAHYW
;
A
#
# COMPACT_ATOMS: atom_id res chain seq x y z
N MET A 1 23.56 35.25 -19.59
CA MET A 1 23.74 33.88 -20.12
C MET A 1 22.90 32.94 -19.27
N ARG A 2 21.82 32.39 -19.83
CA ARG A 2 20.94 31.43 -19.15
C ARG A 2 21.48 30.02 -19.41
N HIS A 3 22.08 29.40 -18.41
CA HIS A 3 22.44 27.98 -18.47
C HIS A 3 21.17 27.15 -18.33
N ARG A 4 20.71 26.55 -19.44
CA ARG A 4 19.78 25.42 -19.40
C ARG A 4 20.56 24.20 -18.91
N LYS A 5 20.17 23.65 -17.75
CA LYS A 5 20.64 22.34 -17.29
C LYS A 5 20.05 21.25 -18.20
N PRO A 6 20.83 20.22 -18.59
CA PRO A 6 20.30 19.08 -19.33
C PRO A 6 19.41 18.23 -18.42
N SER A 7 18.24 17.86 -18.91
CA SER A 7 17.35 16.87 -18.30
C SER A 7 17.97 15.48 -18.39
N SER A 8 18.47 14.96 -17.28
CA SER A 8 18.97 13.59 -17.12
C SER A 8 17.81 12.59 -16.97
N LEU A 9 16.96 12.49 -18.00
CA LEU A 9 15.81 11.59 -18.02
C LEU A 9 16.09 10.27 -18.77
N ALA A 10 17.36 9.95 -19.02
CA ALA A 10 17.75 8.81 -19.87
C ALA A 10 18.84 7.97 -19.20
N PHE A 11 18.58 7.41 -18.01
CA PHE A 11 19.50 6.44 -17.40
C PHE A 11 18.86 5.53 -16.34
N PHE A 12 17.66 4.98 -16.54
CA PHE A 12 17.10 3.94 -15.64
C PHE A 12 16.26 2.91 -16.41
N LEU A 13 16.91 2.12 -17.27
CA LEU A 13 16.28 0.99 -17.98
C LEU A 13 17.05 -0.33 -17.84
N LEU A 14 17.86 -0.47 -16.79
CA LEU A 14 18.65 -1.67 -16.52
C LEU A 14 18.60 -2.02 -15.03
N LEU A 15 17.45 -2.55 -14.59
CA LEU A 15 17.30 -3.44 -13.42
C LEU A 15 15.84 -3.93 -13.41
N PRO A 16 15.58 -5.16 -13.90
CA PRO A 16 15.13 -6.18 -12.96
C PRO A 16 15.78 -7.52 -13.32
N LEU A 17 16.83 -7.89 -12.59
CA LEU A 17 17.42 -9.22 -12.66
C LEU A 17 18.02 -9.60 -11.30
N LEU A 18 17.24 -9.40 -10.24
CA LEU A 18 17.51 -9.89 -8.88
C LEU A 18 16.18 -10.12 -8.15
N GLY A 19 15.30 -10.91 -8.76
CA GLY A 19 14.06 -11.43 -8.17
C GLY A 19 13.90 -12.94 -8.37
N ALA A 20 14.99 -13.64 -8.71
CA ALA A 20 15.01 -15.09 -8.88
C ALA A 20 16.06 -15.68 -7.94
N LEU A 21 15.64 -15.98 -6.71
CA LEU A 21 16.22 -16.86 -5.67
C LEU A 21 15.61 -16.33 -4.36
N THR A 22 14.54 -16.90 -3.81
CA THR A 22 14.48 -18.26 -3.24
C THR A 22 13.04 -18.77 -3.21
N ILE A 23 12.65 -19.58 -4.19
CA ILE A 23 11.69 -20.66 -3.96
C ILE A 23 12.55 -21.92 -3.90
N GLY A 24 12.91 -22.30 -2.67
CA GLY A 24 13.45 -23.62 -2.41
C GLY A 24 12.39 -24.65 -2.77
N ALA A 25 12.64 -25.39 -3.84
CA ALA A 25 11.90 -26.60 -4.15
C ALA A 25 11.97 -27.56 -2.95
N SER A 26 10.85 -27.75 -2.27
CA SER A 26 10.61 -28.97 -1.50
C SER A 26 9.84 -29.93 -2.41
N ASP A 27 10.58 -30.83 -3.05
CA ASP A 27 10.01 -32.02 -3.67
C ASP A 27 9.31 -32.86 -2.60
N ALA A 28 7.99 -32.93 -2.67
CA ALA A 28 7.22 -33.99 -2.06
C ALA A 28 6.14 -34.45 -3.04
N HIS A 29 6.49 -35.48 -3.80
CA HIS A 29 5.54 -36.34 -4.48
C HIS A 29 4.52 -36.90 -3.48
N ALA A 30 3.25 -36.51 -3.64
CA ALA A 30 2.11 -37.27 -3.16
C ALA A 30 1.07 -37.34 -4.30
N GLN A 31 1.24 -38.35 -5.16
CA GLN A 31 0.15 -38.86 -5.98
C GLN A 31 -0.88 -39.50 -5.03
N ASN A 32 -2.02 -38.84 -4.82
CA ASN A 32 -3.24 -39.52 -4.38
C ASN A 32 -4.38 -39.07 -5.28
N ALA A 33 -4.84 -40.02 -6.09
CA ALA A 33 -6.09 -39.93 -6.83
C ALA A 33 -7.25 -39.81 -5.84
N ILE A 34 -7.76 -38.59 -5.65
CA ILE A 34 -9.09 -38.38 -5.12
C ILE A 34 -10.02 -38.30 -6.33
N THR A 35 -10.66 -39.43 -6.57
CA THR A 35 -11.78 -39.65 -7.47
C THR A 35 -12.82 -38.55 -7.35
N GLY A 36 -13.17 -37.96 -8.49
CA GLY A 36 -14.22 -36.97 -8.63
C GLY A 36 -15.58 -37.51 -8.19
N ASP A 37 -16.19 -36.78 -7.25
CA ASP A 37 -17.65 -36.58 -7.08
C ASP A 37 -18.00 -35.79 -5.80
N VAL A 38 -17.04 -35.08 -5.18
CA VAL A 38 -17.28 -34.24 -3.98
C VAL A 38 -17.40 -32.73 -4.30
N PHE A 39 -17.35 -32.34 -5.59
CA PHE A 39 -17.44 -30.94 -6.02
C PHE A 39 -18.70 -30.60 -6.81
N ALA A 40 -19.71 -31.47 -6.82
CA ALA A 40 -21.02 -31.13 -7.35
C ALA A 40 -21.82 -30.39 -6.26
N GLU A 41 -22.25 -29.16 -6.55
CA GLU A 41 -22.92 -28.18 -5.67
C GLU A 41 -22.04 -27.42 -4.67
N VAL A 42 -21.08 -26.63 -5.18
CA VAL A 42 -20.69 -25.35 -4.55
C VAL A 42 -21.09 -24.23 -5.50
N ASP A 43 -22.39 -24.14 -5.82
CA ASP A 43 -22.92 -23.28 -6.89
C ASP A 43 -23.43 -21.91 -6.39
N ASP A 44 -23.14 -21.52 -5.14
CA ASP A 44 -23.55 -20.20 -4.60
C ASP A 44 -22.70 -19.71 -3.42
N LEU A 45 -21.41 -20.08 -3.38
CA LEU A 45 -20.45 -19.36 -2.53
C LEU A 45 -19.79 -18.23 -3.32
N GLY A 46 -20.55 -17.51 -4.17
CA GLY A 46 -20.09 -16.36 -4.93
C GLY A 46 -19.46 -15.31 -4.03
N GLY A 47 -18.14 -15.33 -3.92
CA GLY A 47 -17.30 -14.39 -3.17
C GLY A 47 -17.19 -13.06 -3.89
N GLU A 48 -18.32 -12.53 -4.34
CA GLU A 48 -18.30 -11.47 -5.33
C GLU A 48 -17.99 -10.13 -4.68
N ARG A 49 -17.00 -9.44 -5.25
CA ARG A 49 -16.79 -8.00 -5.08
C ARG A 49 -17.89 -7.18 -5.78
N VAL A 50 -19.08 -7.74 -5.96
CA VAL A 50 -20.16 -7.21 -6.79
C VAL A 50 -21.36 -6.84 -5.91
N LEU A 51 -21.89 -5.62 -6.08
CA LEU A 51 -23.20 -5.22 -5.55
C LEU A 51 -23.98 -4.55 -6.67
N GLY A 52 -25.27 -4.83 -6.78
CA GLY A 52 -26.15 -4.25 -7.79
C GLY A 52 -25.62 -4.44 -9.21
N GLY A 53 -24.92 -5.56 -9.47
CA GLY A 53 -24.22 -5.87 -10.73
C GLY A 53 -22.90 -5.11 -10.96
N HIS A 54 -22.53 -4.16 -10.11
CA HIS A 54 -21.28 -3.41 -10.21
C HIS A 54 -20.11 -4.11 -9.50
N ALA A 55 -19.02 -4.37 -10.21
CA ALA A 55 -17.80 -4.98 -9.65
C ALA A 55 -16.84 -3.92 -9.06
N PHE A 56 -16.78 -3.83 -7.73
CA PHE A 56 -15.96 -2.84 -7.02
C PHE A 56 -14.46 -3.11 -7.17
N ILE A 57 -13.70 -2.04 -7.34
CA ILE A 57 -12.23 -2.08 -7.40
C ILE A 57 -11.72 -1.55 -6.05
N PRO A 58 -10.97 -2.34 -5.26
CA PRO A 58 -10.32 -1.85 -4.05
C PRO A 58 -9.47 -0.60 -4.34
N SER A 59 -9.41 0.32 -3.38
CA SER A 59 -8.50 1.47 -3.43
C SER A 59 -7.36 1.25 -2.44
N LEU A 60 -6.20 1.87 -2.69
CA LEU A 60 -5.11 1.91 -1.70
C LEU A 60 -5.42 2.86 -0.55
N VAL A 61 -6.17 3.92 -0.82
CA VAL A 61 -6.40 5.02 0.11
C VAL A 61 -7.75 4.91 0.83
N ASN A 62 -8.56 3.90 0.51
CA ASN A 62 -9.89 3.70 1.10
C ASN A 62 -10.10 2.24 1.50
N GLU A 63 -10.67 2.01 2.70
CA GLU A 63 -10.95 0.66 3.19
C GLU A 63 -12.01 -0.04 2.34
N PHE A 64 -11.77 -1.32 2.03
CA PHE A 64 -12.65 -2.10 1.19
C PHE A 64 -13.81 -2.68 2.02
N ALA A 65 -15.06 -2.41 1.61
CA ALA A 65 -16.22 -2.81 2.41
C ALA A 65 -16.63 -4.29 2.26
N LEU A 66 -16.25 -4.96 1.17
CA LEU A 66 -16.84 -6.28 0.85
C LEU A 66 -16.14 -7.46 1.54
N VAL A 67 -16.94 -8.39 2.07
CA VAL A 67 -16.46 -9.67 2.58
C VAL A 67 -16.30 -10.64 1.41
N THR A 68 -15.07 -10.90 0.99
CA THR A 68 -14.75 -11.70 -0.21
C THR A 68 -13.57 -12.63 0.06
N THR A 69 -13.53 -13.76 -0.64
CA THR A 69 -12.32 -14.57 -0.75
C THR A 69 -11.50 -14.04 -1.92
N SER A 70 -10.25 -13.71 -1.68
CA SER A 70 -9.40 -13.10 -2.68
C SER A 70 -7.93 -13.41 -2.47
N PHE A 71 -7.17 -13.35 -3.55
CA PHE A 71 -5.73 -13.31 -3.55
C PHE A 71 -5.27 -12.18 -4.46
N GLY A 72 -4.45 -11.28 -3.94
CA GLY A 72 -3.94 -10.13 -4.66
C GLY A 72 -2.44 -9.98 -4.53
N ALA A 73 -1.81 -9.51 -5.60
CA ALA A 73 -0.47 -8.99 -5.63
C ALA A 73 -0.51 -7.55 -6.15
N LEU A 74 0.23 -6.69 -5.48
CA LEU A 74 0.37 -5.28 -5.77
C LEU A 74 1.86 -4.97 -5.88
N THR A 75 2.25 -4.28 -6.95
CA THR A 75 3.61 -3.81 -7.13
C THR A 75 3.57 -2.31 -7.35
N ALA A 76 4.22 -1.54 -6.49
CA ALA A 76 4.28 -0.09 -6.59
C ALA A 76 5.71 0.42 -6.72
N PHE A 77 5.84 1.53 -7.43
CA PHE A 77 7.08 2.28 -7.60
C PHE A 77 6.80 3.72 -7.20
N GLY A 78 7.54 4.22 -6.22
CA GLY A 78 7.37 5.54 -5.63
C GLY A 78 8.57 6.44 -5.88
N MET A 79 8.32 7.75 -5.95
CA MET A 79 9.34 8.78 -5.84
C MET A 79 8.87 9.88 -4.89
N GLN A 80 9.83 10.43 -4.15
CA GLN A 80 9.60 11.48 -3.17
C GLN A 80 10.84 12.35 -3.07
N THR A 81 10.67 13.66 -2.99
CA THR A 81 11.75 14.59 -2.69
C THR A 81 11.61 15.05 -1.24
N VAL A 82 12.63 14.85 -0.42
CA VAL A 82 12.65 15.24 1.00
C VAL A 82 13.56 16.44 1.17
N SER A 83 13.07 17.48 1.84
CA SER A 83 13.91 18.58 2.32
C SER A 83 14.69 18.13 3.56
N LEU A 84 16.00 18.33 3.57
CA LEU A 84 16.83 18.07 4.75
C LEU A 84 16.71 19.18 5.81
N GLY A 85 15.90 20.21 5.54
CA GLY A 85 15.68 21.33 6.44
C GLY A 85 16.82 22.35 6.43
N THR A 86 16.91 23.13 7.49
CA THR A 86 17.98 24.12 7.67
C THR A 86 18.84 23.78 8.88
N ASP A 87 20.14 24.05 8.80
CA ASP A 87 21.03 23.93 9.96
C ASP A 87 20.73 24.99 11.04
N ASN A 88 21.39 24.88 12.20
CA ASN A 88 21.26 25.82 13.32
C ASN A 88 21.64 27.27 13.00
N VAL A 89 22.23 27.52 11.83
CA VAL A 89 22.65 28.84 11.34
C VAL A 89 21.73 29.33 10.20
N GLY A 90 20.69 28.55 9.86
CA GLY A 90 19.70 28.84 8.82
C GLY A 90 20.16 28.50 7.40
N ASN A 91 21.23 27.74 7.22
CA ASN A 91 21.64 27.28 5.89
C ASN A 91 20.77 26.11 5.46
N ASP A 92 20.26 26.17 4.22
CA ASP A 92 19.55 25.07 3.58
C ASP A 92 20.48 23.85 3.41
N LEU A 93 20.07 22.72 4.00
CA LEU A 93 20.77 21.45 3.92
C LEU A 93 20.54 20.74 2.58
N GLY A 94 19.62 21.22 1.75
CA GLY A 94 19.31 20.71 0.42
C GLY A 94 18.19 19.67 0.42
N THR A 95 18.06 18.98 -0.71
CA THR A 95 17.02 17.98 -0.96
C THR A 95 17.63 16.61 -1.27
N VAL A 96 16.92 15.56 -0.92
CA VAL A 96 17.25 14.17 -1.28
C VAL A 96 16.07 13.59 -2.04
N ASP A 97 16.36 13.02 -3.20
CA ASP A 97 15.37 12.26 -3.96
C ASP A 97 15.40 10.79 -3.50
N LEU A 98 14.24 10.32 -3.07
CA LEU A 98 13.98 8.95 -2.67
C LEU A 98 13.22 8.24 -3.80
N ALA A 99 13.66 7.03 -4.13
CA ALA A 99 12.91 6.11 -4.96
C ALA A 99 12.58 4.86 -4.13
N ALA A 100 11.33 4.39 -4.22
CA ALA A 100 10.84 3.23 -3.49
C ALA A 100 10.24 2.18 -4.43
N PHE A 101 10.40 0.93 -4.04
CA PHE A 101 9.75 -0.22 -4.63
C PHE A 101 9.00 -0.97 -3.52
N ASP A 102 7.70 -1.15 -3.71
CA ASP A 102 6.85 -1.84 -2.75
C ASP A 102 6.17 -3.05 -3.41
N GLU A 103 6.16 -4.17 -2.70
CA GLU A 103 5.43 -5.37 -3.07
C GLU A 103 4.50 -5.76 -1.93
N GLN A 104 3.22 -5.92 -2.25
CA GLN A 104 2.22 -6.32 -1.26
C GLN A 104 1.40 -7.50 -1.78
N PHE A 105 1.26 -8.52 -0.95
CA PHE A 105 0.34 -9.63 -1.13
C PHE A 105 -0.84 -9.47 -0.19
N GLN A 106 -2.05 -9.71 -0.69
CA GLN A 106 -3.29 -9.62 0.08
C GLN A 106 -4.06 -10.92 -0.06
N VAL A 107 -4.58 -11.44 1.05
CA VAL A 107 -5.41 -12.64 1.08
C VAL A 107 -6.66 -12.34 1.87
N GLY A 108 -7.82 -12.53 1.25
CA GLY A 108 -9.12 -12.53 1.92
C GLY A 108 -9.66 -13.95 1.96
N ILE A 109 -10.22 -14.37 3.08
CA ILE A 109 -10.98 -15.62 3.19
C ILE A 109 -12.34 -15.29 3.76
N ARG A 110 -13.38 -15.46 2.94
CA ARG A 110 -14.76 -15.40 3.41
C ARG A 110 -15.11 -16.71 4.10
N ILE A 111 -15.53 -16.63 5.36
CA ILE A 111 -15.94 -17.78 6.15
C ILE A 111 -17.46 -17.93 6.11
N THR A 112 -18.18 -16.81 6.20
CA THR A 112 -19.64 -16.73 6.00
C THR A 112 -19.98 -15.49 5.18
N GLU A 113 -21.23 -15.34 4.74
CA GLU A 113 -21.68 -14.11 4.05
C GLU A 113 -21.46 -12.82 4.87
N ALA A 114 -21.42 -12.95 6.20
CA ALA A 114 -21.28 -11.82 7.11
C ALA A 114 -19.87 -11.68 7.70
N PHE A 115 -18.98 -12.66 7.51
CA PHE A 115 -17.70 -12.70 8.20
C PHE A 115 -16.58 -13.23 7.30
N GLY A 116 -15.46 -12.52 7.32
CA GLY A 116 -14.23 -12.96 6.69
C GLY A 116 -13.01 -12.51 7.47
N ILE A 117 -11.86 -13.02 7.04
CA ILE A 117 -10.55 -12.63 7.56
C ILE A 117 -9.75 -12.11 6.39
N ARG A 118 -9.03 -11.00 6.61
CA ARG A 118 -8.05 -10.46 5.67
C ARG A 118 -6.68 -10.53 6.29
N ALA A 119 -5.71 -10.95 5.49
CA ALA A 119 -4.30 -10.90 5.80
C ALA A 119 -3.58 -10.18 4.67
N ASP A 120 -2.48 -9.52 5.01
CA ASP A 120 -1.62 -8.89 4.04
C ASP A 120 -0.17 -9.06 4.46
N LEU A 121 0.71 -9.14 3.46
CA LEU A 121 2.16 -9.18 3.61
C LEU A 121 2.71 -8.09 2.71
N ALA A 122 3.51 -7.19 3.26
CA ALA A 122 4.14 -6.11 2.51
C ALA A 122 5.65 -6.18 2.67
N GLY A 123 6.38 -5.82 1.61
CA GLY A 123 7.80 -5.58 1.62
C GLY A 123 8.10 -4.31 0.83
N SER A 124 9.02 -3.50 1.32
CA SER A 124 9.46 -2.29 0.64
C SER A 124 10.98 -2.17 0.67
N VAL A 125 11.50 -1.61 -0.42
CA VAL A 125 12.90 -1.20 -0.54
C VAL A 125 12.93 0.20 -1.11
N GLY A 126 13.49 1.14 -0.38
CA GLY A 126 13.77 2.48 -0.88
C GLY A 126 15.24 2.81 -0.85
N VAL A 127 15.65 3.68 -1.77
CA VAL A 127 17.01 4.19 -1.89
C VAL A 127 16.96 5.70 -2.09
N GLY A 128 17.83 6.41 -1.37
CA GLY A 128 17.97 7.86 -1.51
C GLY A 128 19.24 8.24 -2.25
N ALA A 129 19.16 9.28 -3.08
CA ALA A 129 20.31 9.90 -3.72
C ALA A 129 20.29 11.42 -3.52
N ASP A 130 21.46 12.01 -3.26
CA ASP A 130 21.63 13.46 -3.22
C ASP A 130 21.88 14.01 -4.63
N ASP A 131 21.23 15.11 -4.98
CA ASP A 131 21.37 15.83 -6.24
C ASP A 131 22.80 16.30 -6.53
N LYS A 132 23.61 16.54 -5.49
CA LYS A 132 24.95 17.12 -5.59
C LYS A 132 26.05 16.07 -5.76
N SER A 133 25.82 14.86 -5.26
CA SER A 133 26.73 13.74 -5.33
C SER A 133 25.87 12.50 -5.46
N ALA A 134 26.02 11.69 -6.52
CA ALA A 134 25.32 10.41 -6.69
C ALA A 134 25.68 9.35 -5.62
N LEU A 135 26.08 9.80 -4.43
CA LEU A 135 26.23 9.04 -3.21
C LEU A 135 24.84 8.61 -2.76
N ILE A 136 24.72 7.34 -2.41
CA ILE A 136 23.53 6.78 -1.80
C ILE A 136 23.39 7.44 -0.42
N ALA A 137 22.40 8.32 -0.27
CA ALA A 137 22.08 9.01 0.98
C ALA A 137 21.62 8.01 2.05
N GLY A 138 21.00 6.91 1.61
CA GLY A 138 20.64 5.78 2.44
C GLY A 138 19.82 4.74 1.67
N ALA A 139 19.47 3.67 2.37
CA ALA A 139 18.50 2.68 1.90
C ALA A 139 17.62 2.25 3.06
N ASN A 140 16.33 2.07 2.83
CA ASN A 140 15.41 1.50 3.80
C ASN A 140 14.86 0.18 3.27
N PHE A 141 14.78 -0.80 4.15
CA PHE A 141 14.14 -2.09 3.89
C PHE A 141 13.09 -2.27 4.96
N ALA A 142 11.85 -2.53 4.58
CA ALA A 142 10.82 -2.88 5.53
C ALA A 142 10.03 -4.10 5.05
N GLY A 143 9.53 -4.86 6.00
CA GLY A 143 8.65 -5.99 5.79
C GLY A 143 7.62 -6.02 6.91
N GLY A 144 6.37 -6.27 6.56
CA GLY A 144 5.30 -6.29 7.55
C GLY A 144 4.19 -7.24 7.17
N PHE A 145 3.39 -7.58 8.16
CA PHE A 145 2.16 -8.32 7.95
C PHE A 145 1.02 -7.65 8.69
N GLY A 146 -0.18 -7.76 8.11
CA GLY A 146 -1.43 -7.35 8.72
C GLY A 146 -2.42 -8.51 8.75
N LEU A 147 -3.28 -8.50 9.75
CA LEU A 147 -4.37 -9.47 9.90
C LEU A 147 -5.57 -8.80 10.56
N GLY A 148 -6.77 -9.09 10.07
CA GLY A 148 -7.98 -8.54 10.65
C GLY A 148 -9.26 -9.23 10.22
N PRO A 149 -10.26 -9.36 11.12
CA PRO A 149 -11.61 -9.70 10.70
C PRO A 149 -12.26 -8.55 9.91
N VAL A 150 -13.13 -8.94 8.97
CA VAL A 150 -14.12 -8.08 8.34
C VAL A 150 -15.51 -8.65 8.61
N VAL A 151 -16.42 -7.79 9.06
CA VAL A 151 -17.79 -8.16 9.44
C VAL A 151 -18.76 -7.29 8.64
N ARG A 152 -19.66 -7.90 7.88
CA ARG A 152 -20.81 -7.20 7.29
C ARG A 152 -21.79 -6.88 8.41
N ILE A 153 -22.02 -5.60 8.66
CA ILE A 153 -23.00 -5.11 9.65
C ILE A 153 -24.39 -5.11 9.03
N PHE A 154 -24.49 -4.64 7.79
CA PHE A 154 -25.73 -4.51 7.05
C PHE A 154 -25.45 -4.64 5.56
N GLY A 155 -26.41 -5.13 4.77
CA GLY A 155 -26.37 -4.92 3.33
C GLY A 155 -27.62 -5.39 2.62
N THR A 156 -27.88 -4.79 1.48
CA THR A 156 -28.88 -5.13 0.48
C THR A 156 -28.17 -5.60 -0.79
N ASP A 157 -28.89 -5.71 -1.90
CA ASP A 157 -28.30 -6.08 -3.20
C ASP A 157 -27.36 -5.00 -3.72
N ASP A 158 -27.63 -3.72 -3.41
CA ASP A 158 -26.93 -2.54 -3.91
C ASP A 158 -26.10 -1.79 -2.85
N PHE A 159 -26.23 -2.15 -1.57
CA PHE A 159 -25.57 -1.45 -0.46
C PHE A 159 -24.92 -2.43 0.52
N MET A 160 -23.75 -2.08 1.04
CA MET A 160 -23.09 -2.83 2.11
C MET A 160 -22.44 -1.88 3.10
N LEU A 161 -22.60 -2.18 4.39
CA LEU A 161 -21.87 -1.58 5.49
C LEU A 161 -21.11 -2.69 6.24
N SER A 162 -19.82 -2.46 6.45
CA SER A 162 -18.93 -3.38 7.14
C SER A 162 -18.11 -2.70 8.22
N ALA A 163 -17.73 -3.46 9.23
CA ALA A 163 -16.70 -3.11 10.19
C ALA A 163 -15.47 -3.99 9.95
N THR A 164 -14.29 -3.40 10.15
CA THR A 164 -13.02 -4.13 10.13
C THR A 164 -12.22 -3.79 11.38
N LEU A 165 -11.34 -4.70 11.78
CA LEU A 165 -10.32 -4.45 12.80
C LEU A 165 -9.01 -5.02 12.27
N ARG A 166 -8.07 -4.17 11.88
CA ARG A 166 -6.77 -4.63 11.37
C ARG A 166 -5.70 -4.44 12.44
N GLY A 167 -4.97 -5.50 12.75
CA GLY A 167 -3.71 -5.44 13.48
C GLY A 167 -2.56 -5.58 12.49
N GLY A 168 -1.51 -4.79 12.67
CA GLY A 168 -0.32 -4.82 11.82
C GLY A 168 0.96 -4.88 12.63
N PHE A 169 1.98 -5.51 12.06
CA PHE A 169 3.36 -5.41 12.52
C PHE A 169 4.27 -5.20 11.32
N LEU A 170 5.12 -4.19 11.39
CA LEU A 170 6.14 -3.88 10.41
C LEU A 170 7.49 -3.85 11.10
N THR A 171 8.50 -4.39 10.45
CA THR A 171 9.89 -4.30 10.88
C THR A 171 10.76 -3.91 9.69
N GLY A 172 11.80 -3.14 9.95
CA GLY A 172 12.69 -2.69 8.92
C GLY A 172 14.04 -2.28 9.45
N ALA A 173 14.90 -1.91 8.52
CA ALA A 173 16.19 -1.34 8.80
C ALA A 173 16.47 -0.16 7.88
N ILE A 174 16.98 0.91 8.46
CA ILE A 174 17.43 2.11 7.76
C ILE A 174 18.95 2.08 7.74
N ILE A 175 19.52 2.15 6.53
CA ILE A 175 20.95 2.29 6.29
C ILE A 175 21.23 3.77 6.02
N SER A 176 22.01 4.42 6.89
CA SER A 176 22.39 5.83 6.74
C SER A 176 23.92 6.01 6.74
N PRO A 177 24.58 5.95 5.57
CA PRO A 177 26.01 6.22 5.46
C PRO A 177 26.39 7.62 5.93
N LEU A 178 25.49 8.60 5.75
CA LEU A 178 25.72 9.98 6.18
C LEU A 178 25.72 10.11 7.71
N ALA A 179 24.71 9.54 8.40
CA ALA A 179 24.68 9.54 9.87
C ALA A 179 25.90 8.81 10.45
N PHE A 180 26.32 7.71 9.83
CA PHE A 180 27.55 7.02 10.17
C PHE A 180 28.80 7.90 10.01
N GLY A 181 28.93 8.61 8.89
CA GLY A 181 30.05 9.52 8.64
C GLY A 181 30.12 10.65 9.66
N ASN A 182 29.00 11.31 9.92
CA ASN A 182 28.91 12.41 10.89
C ASN A 182 29.25 11.94 12.31
N ALA A 183 28.74 10.79 12.74
CA ALA A 183 29.05 10.22 14.04
C ALA A 183 30.56 9.95 14.23
N ILE A 184 31.27 9.51 13.18
CA ILE A 184 32.73 9.34 13.22
C ILE A 184 33.44 10.68 13.32
N LEU A 185 33.02 11.69 12.57
CA LEU A 185 33.63 13.02 12.60
C LEU A 185 33.46 13.70 13.96
N GLU A 186 32.30 13.54 14.58
CA GLU A 186 31.98 14.14 15.87
C GLU A 186 32.64 13.42 17.05
N THR A 187 32.60 12.09 17.07
CA THR A 187 33.05 11.31 18.22
C THR A 187 34.47 10.76 18.08
N GLY A 188 35.03 10.78 16.87
CA GLY A 188 36.30 10.13 16.54
C GLY A 188 36.27 8.60 16.64
N ARG A 189 35.09 7.98 16.77
CA ARG A 189 34.91 6.54 16.96
C ARG A 189 33.97 5.97 15.92
N ILE A 190 34.26 4.74 15.49
CA ILE A 190 33.37 3.98 14.62
C ILE A 190 32.23 3.42 15.47
N ASN A 191 31.02 3.97 15.31
CA ASN A 191 29.81 3.42 15.89
C ASN A 191 28.98 2.74 14.79
N ARG A 192 28.82 1.42 14.86
CA ARG A 192 28.03 0.68 13.84
C ARG A 192 26.53 0.91 13.98
N GLY A 193 26.04 1.29 15.16
CA GLY A 193 24.62 1.54 15.41
C GLY A 193 24.09 2.82 14.75
N THR A 194 24.97 3.67 14.21
CA THR A 194 24.56 4.86 13.44
C THR A 194 24.54 4.61 11.93
N LEU A 195 25.02 3.44 11.48
CA LEU A 195 24.92 3.02 10.08
C LEU A 195 23.62 2.29 9.81
N LEU A 196 23.19 1.45 10.75
CA LEU A 196 22.00 0.61 10.63
C LEU A 196 21.11 0.86 11.84
N THR A 197 19.91 1.37 11.60
CA THR A 197 18.90 1.58 12.65
C THR A 197 17.73 0.65 12.37
N ASN A 198 17.47 -0.27 13.30
CA ASN A 198 16.28 -1.11 13.22
C ASN A 198 15.05 -0.32 13.63
N VAL A 199 13.96 -0.51 12.90
CA VAL A 199 12.67 0.09 13.18
C VAL A 199 11.65 -1.03 13.29
N SER A 200 10.79 -0.95 14.29
CA SER A 200 9.61 -1.80 14.37
C SER A 200 8.39 -0.95 14.67
N GLN A 201 7.27 -1.33 14.11
CA GLN A 201 6.02 -0.59 14.19
C GLN A 201 4.91 -1.60 14.40
N TRP A 202 4.04 -1.33 15.36
CA TRP A 202 2.79 -2.06 15.49
C TRP A 202 1.63 -1.10 15.31
N SER A 203 0.53 -1.61 14.74
CA SER A 203 -0.65 -0.81 14.51
C SER A 203 -1.92 -1.57 14.81
N VAL A 204 -2.94 -0.83 15.23
CA VAL A 204 -4.32 -1.31 15.37
C VAL A 204 -5.24 -0.29 14.73
N ALA A 205 -6.04 -0.75 13.79
CA ALA A 205 -6.86 0.10 12.95
C ALA A 205 -8.29 -0.44 12.80
N PRO A 206 -9.21 -0.11 13.72
CA PRO A 206 -10.64 -0.33 13.50
C PRO A 206 -11.16 0.61 12.42
N ALA A 207 -12.01 0.10 11.52
CA ALA A 207 -12.65 0.92 10.51
C ALA A 207 -14.11 0.55 10.27
N LEU A 208 -14.87 1.53 9.79
CA LEU A 208 -16.16 1.35 9.15
C LEU A 208 -16.00 1.65 7.66
N ALA A 209 -16.56 0.78 6.82
CA ALA A 209 -16.54 0.96 5.38
C ALA A 209 -17.92 0.68 4.80
N LEU A 210 -18.32 1.48 3.82
CA LEU A 210 -19.56 1.33 3.07
C LEU A 210 -19.26 1.19 1.58
N ALA A 211 -20.11 0.44 0.88
CA ALA A 211 -20.17 0.35 -0.57
C ALA A 211 -21.62 0.54 -1.03
N TYR A 212 -21.82 1.29 -2.10
CA TYR A 212 -23.12 1.56 -2.70
C TYR A 212 -23.02 1.55 -4.23
N ALA A 213 -23.86 0.75 -4.88
CA ALA A 213 -23.92 0.60 -6.34
C ALA A 213 -25.31 1.02 -6.84
N PRO A 214 -25.54 2.32 -7.10
CA PRO A 214 -26.84 2.79 -7.61
C PRO A 214 -27.19 2.22 -8.99
N MET A 215 -26.19 1.72 -9.74
CA MET A 215 -26.34 1.10 -11.06
C MET A 215 -25.12 0.21 -11.33
N GLU A 216 -25.25 -0.73 -12.27
CA GLU A 216 -24.17 -1.67 -12.65
C GLU A 216 -22.89 -0.95 -13.10
N ALA A 217 -23.04 0.23 -13.72
CA ALA A 217 -21.91 1.01 -14.22
C ALA A 217 -21.21 1.87 -13.15
N VAL A 218 -21.77 2.06 -11.95
CA VAL A 218 -21.25 3.02 -10.97
C VAL A 218 -21.24 2.43 -9.57
N GLY A 219 -20.06 2.45 -8.94
CA GLY A 219 -19.85 2.09 -7.54
C GLY A 219 -19.28 3.25 -6.74
N LEU A 220 -19.75 3.39 -5.51
CA LEU A 220 -19.26 4.33 -4.52
C LEU A 220 -18.80 3.56 -3.29
N GLN A 221 -17.62 3.88 -2.77
CA GLN A 221 -17.15 3.39 -1.49
C GLN A 221 -16.74 4.57 -0.61
N ALA A 222 -16.91 4.42 0.70
CA ALA A 222 -16.36 5.35 1.66
C ALA A 222 -15.95 4.61 2.93
N SER A 223 -15.01 5.18 3.67
CA SER A 223 -14.56 4.59 4.92
C SER A 223 -14.12 5.63 5.93
N ALA A 224 -14.16 5.23 7.19
CA ALA A 224 -13.59 5.95 8.32
C ALA A 224 -12.80 4.94 9.17
N ARG A 225 -11.51 5.19 9.34
CA ARG A 225 -10.57 4.32 10.05
C ARG A 225 -9.88 5.12 11.13
N LEU A 226 -9.83 4.59 12.35
CA LEU A 226 -8.96 5.12 13.40
C LEU A 226 -7.67 4.32 13.35
N ASN A 227 -6.52 4.94 13.17
CA ASN A 227 -5.23 4.27 13.29
C ASN A 227 -4.60 4.63 14.62
N VAL A 228 -4.15 3.62 15.34
CA VAL A 228 -3.23 3.77 16.46
C VAL A 228 -1.96 3.04 16.06
N GLU A 229 -0.85 3.75 16.09
CA GLU A 229 0.45 3.22 15.70
C GLU A 229 1.46 3.52 16.80
N ALA A 230 2.36 2.58 17.07
CA ALA A 230 3.56 2.91 17.81
C ALA A 230 4.80 2.40 17.09
N THR A 231 5.79 3.27 17.03
CA THR A 231 7.04 3.09 16.30
C THR A 231 8.18 3.11 17.30
N ASP A 232 8.93 2.02 17.31
CA ASP A 232 10.14 1.84 18.11
C ASP A 232 11.34 1.81 17.15
N ALA A 233 12.19 2.84 17.25
CA ALA A 233 13.42 2.96 16.50
C ALA A 233 14.60 2.80 17.46
N GLU A 234 15.57 1.96 17.09
CA GLU A 234 16.72 1.65 17.94
C GLU A 234 17.46 2.93 18.38
N GLY A 235 17.48 3.16 19.70
CA GLY A 235 18.13 4.33 20.31
C GLY A 235 17.26 5.59 20.39
N GLN A 236 15.96 5.49 20.09
CA GLN A 236 14.96 6.54 20.28
C GLN A 236 13.87 6.09 21.26
N ASP A 237 13.14 7.06 21.82
CA ASP A 237 11.95 6.74 22.60
C ASP A 237 10.84 6.25 21.66
N THR A 238 9.99 5.34 22.14
CA THR A 238 8.83 4.87 21.37
C THR A 238 7.90 6.04 21.07
N ASP A 239 7.66 6.27 19.78
CA ASP A 239 6.69 7.25 19.31
C ASP A 239 5.32 6.59 19.17
N VAL A 240 4.26 7.30 19.54
CA VAL A 240 2.88 6.82 19.44
C VAL A 240 2.07 7.86 18.72
N SER A 241 1.60 7.52 17.52
CA SER A 241 0.76 8.38 16.71
C SER A 241 -0.66 7.82 16.65
N THR A 242 -1.62 8.72 16.48
CA THR A 242 -3.02 8.34 16.27
C THR A 242 -3.60 9.23 15.20
N SER A 243 -4.38 8.68 14.27
CA SER A 243 -5.05 9.44 13.22
C SER A 243 -6.44 8.89 12.90
N VAL A 244 -7.28 9.73 12.29
CA VAL A 244 -8.51 9.29 11.63
C VAL A 244 -8.35 9.44 10.13
N ASP A 245 -8.42 8.33 9.41
CA ASP A 245 -8.45 8.34 7.96
C ASP A 245 -9.89 8.31 7.47
N LEU A 246 -10.24 9.26 6.60
CA LEU A 246 -11.49 9.31 5.88
C LEU A 246 -11.22 9.08 4.41
N GLY A 247 -11.86 8.09 3.81
CA GLY A 247 -11.68 7.73 2.40
C GLY A 247 -12.99 7.75 1.63
N ALA A 248 -12.90 8.05 0.34
CA ALA A 248 -13.98 7.88 -0.62
C ALA A 248 -13.42 7.39 -1.96
N THR A 249 -14.16 6.55 -2.66
CA THR A 249 -13.80 5.98 -3.96
C THR A 249 -15.02 5.95 -4.86
N LEU A 250 -14.84 6.37 -6.11
CA LEU A 250 -15.78 6.26 -7.20
C LEU A 250 -15.19 5.31 -8.24
N THR A 251 -15.96 4.29 -8.61
CA THR A 251 -15.65 3.38 -9.71
C THR A 251 -16.70 3.51 -10.81
N ILE A 252 -16.26 3.63 -12.05
CA ILE A 252 -17.13 3.73 -13.23
C ILE A 252 -16.71 2.64 -14.20
N ASP A 253 -17.62 1.74 -14.55
CA ASP A 253 -17.40 0.70 -15.56
C ASP A 253 -17.82 1.22 -16.94
N ALA A 254 -16.93 1.08 -17.92
CA ALA A 254 -17.18 1.44 -19.31
C ALA A 254 -17.50 0.23 -20.20
N VAL A 255 -17.80 -0.95 -19.62
CA VAL A 255 -18.12 -2.17 -20.38
C VAL A 255 -19.25 -1.96 -21.39
N ASP A 256 -20.27 -1.17 -21.01
CA ASP A 256 -21.40 -0.81 -21.87
C ASP A 256 -21.06 0.27 -22.91
N LEU A 257 -19.91 0.94 -22.73
CA LEU A 257 -19.39 2.03 -23.56
C LEU A 257 -18.21 1.57 -24.44
N PHE A 258 -18.20 0.31 -24.86
CA PHE A 258 -17.31 -0.28 -25.89
C PHE A 258 -15.94 -0.80 -25.42
N ALA A 259 -15.58 -0.72 -24.14
CA ALA A 259 -14.30 -1.24 -23.66
C ALA A 259 -14.43 -1.93 -22.29
N PRO A 260 -13.81 -3.11 -22.08
CA PRO A 260 -13.78 -3.79 -20.78
C PRO A 260 -12.80 -3.10 -19.82
N VAL A 261 -13.04 -1.81 -19.56
CA VAL A 261 -12.21 -0.94 -18.72
C VAL A 261 -13.09 -0.23 -17.71
N ALA A 262 -12.63 -0.17 -16.48
CA ALA A 262 -13.21 0.62 -15.42
C ALA A 262 -12.22 1.69 -14.95
N LEU A 263 -12.76 2.85 -14.61
CA LEU A 263 -12.04 3.98 -14.01
C LEU A 263 -12.24 3.93 -12.50
N LEU A 264 -11.16 4.12 -11.75
CA LEU A 264 -11.16 4.33 -10.31
C LEU A 264 -10.66 5.75 -10.02
N VAL A 265 -11.39 6.47 -9.16
CA VAL A 265 -10.96 7.75 -8.59
C VAL A 265 -11.21 7.70 -7.09
N SER A 266 -10.16 7.89 -6.30
CA SER A 266 -10.24 7.86 -4.85
C SER A 266 -9.58 9.06 -4.23
N TYR A 267 -10.10 9.47 -3.08
CA TYR A 267 -9.57 10.51 -2.25
C TYR A 267 -9.57 10.05 -0.80
N ALA A 268 -8.54 10.41 -0.06
CA ALA A 268 -8.47 10.19 1.37
C ALA A 268 -7.88 11.39 2.11
N ALA A 269 -8.20 11.50 3.39
CA ALA A 269 -7.60 12.46 4.30
C ALA A 269 -7.28 11.75 5.62
N ALA A 270 -6.02 11.83 6.06
CA ALA A 270 -5.58 11.34 7.36
C ALA A 270 -5.44 12.53 8.31
N VAL A 271 -6.34 12.60 9.28
CA VAL A 271 -6.42 13.67 10.28
C VAL A 271 -5.70 13.19 11.55
N PRO A 272 -4.49 13.66 11.84
CA PRO A 272 -3.78 13.22 13.03
C PRO A 272 -4.37 13.83 14.31
N PHE A 273 -4.18 13.13 15.43
CA PHE A 273 -4.39 13.67 16.77
C PHE A 273 -3.06 14.17 17.32
N GLY A 274 -2.80 15.47 17.25
CA GLY A 274 -1.56 16.06 17.74
C GLY A 274 -1.16 17.28 16.94
N ASP A 275 0.13 17.55 16.94
CA ASP A 275 0.75 18.65 16.19
C ASP A 275 1.14 18.23 14.76
N ASP A 276 0.89 16.98 14.39
CA ASP A 276 1.15 16.48 13.03
C ASP A 276 0.22 17.13 12.01
N GLU A 277 0.67 17.13 10.75
CA GLU A 277 -0.04 17.77 9.66
C GLU A 277 -1.11 16.87 9.03
N LEU A 278 -2.17 17.50 8.53
CA LEU A 278 -3.18 16.84 7.70
C LEU A 278 -2.54 16.31 6.42
N GLN A 279 -2.75 15.02 6.13
CA GLN A 279 -2.28 14.41 4.89
C GLN A 279 -3.46 14.08 3.97
N HIS A 280 -3.29 14.34 2.68
CA HIS A 280 -4.27 14.06 1.65
C HIS A 280 -3.77 12.99 0.68
N GLY A 281 -4.60 12.00 0.36
CA GLY A 281 -4.32 10.98 -0.65
C GLY A 281 -5.24 11.14 -1.85
N ILE A 282 -4.71 11.03 -3.06
CA ILE A 282 -5.50 10.93 -4.30
C ILE A 282 -5.01 9.71 -5.07
N GLU A 283 -5.94 8.89 -5.58
CA GLU A 283 -5.65 7.74 -6.45
C GLU A 283 -6.52 7.83 -7.70
N VAL A 284 -5.92 7.59 -8.86
CA VAL A 284 -6.62 7.47 -10.14
C VAL A 284 -6.08 6.26 -10.87
N GLY A 285 -6.96 5.36 -11.31
CA GLY A 285 -6.54 4.12 -11.96
C GLY A 285 -7.47 3.65 -13.06
N LEU A 286 -6.91 2.82 -13.93
CA LEU A 286 -7.61 2.12 -15.01
C LEU A 286 -7.45 0.62 -14.80
N PHE A 287 -8.56 -0.09 -14.82
CA PHE A 287 -8.62 -1.51 -14.53
C PHE A 287 -9.41 -2.24 -15.59
N TYR A 288 -9.04 -3.48 -15.88
CA TYR A 288 -9.79 -4.37 -16.75
C TYR A 288 -11.08 -4.81 -16.05
N SER A 289 -12.23 -4.54 -16.66
CA SER A 289 -13.56 -4.90 -16.13
C SER A 289 -14.20 -6.10 -16.81
N GLY A 290 -13.58 -6.65 -17.86
CA GLY A 290 -14.17 -7.74 -18.65
C GLY A 290 -14.31 -9.07 -17.90
N LEU A 291 -13.73 -9.21 -16.71
CA LEU A 291 -13.89 -10.38 -15.85
C LEU A 291 -14.13 -9.92 -14.40
N GLN A 292 -15.31 -10.21 -13.86
CA GLN A 292 -15.69 -9.78 -12.50
C GLN A 292 -14.79 -10.39 -11.41
N HIS A 293 -14.26 -11.59 -11.61
CA HIS A 293 -13.33 -12.25 -10.69
C HIS A 293 -11.87 -11.80 -10.81
N LEU A 294 -11.55 -10.87 -11.73
CA LEU A 294 -10.19 -10.39 -11.95
C LEU A 294 -10.13 -8.87 -11.78
N ASN A 295 -9.19 -8.40 -10.98
CA ASN A 295 -8.83 -7.01 -10.86
C ASN A 295 -7.40 -6.83 -11.37
N LEU A 296 -7.28 -6.52 -12.65
CA LEU A 296 -6.00 -6.28 -13.31
C LEU A 296 -5.96 -4.84 -13.78
N GLY A 297 -4.97 -4.06 -13.36
CA GLY A 297 -4.87 -2.69 -13.79
C GLY A 297 -3.67 -1.94 -13.26
N ALA A 298 -3.70 -0.64 -13.47
CA ALA A 298 -2.69 0.27 -12.99
C ALA A 298 -3.35 1.51 -12.38
N ALA A 299 -2.73 2.07 -11.36
CA ALA A 299 -3.12 3.36 -10.84
C ALA A 299 -1.90 4.23 -10.57
N VAL A 300 -2.13 5.52 -10.53
CA VAL A 300 -1.22 6.50 -9.99
C VAL A 300 -1.88 7.11 -8.76
N ALA A 301 -1.08 7.38 -7.76
CA ALA A 301 -1.57 8.01 -6.57
C ALA A 301 -0.51 8.88 -5.94
N SER A 302 -0.97 9.82 -5.14
CA SER A 302 -0.12 10.80 -4.51
C SER A 302 -0.63 11.10 -3.11
N THR A 303 0.31 11.21 -2.18
CA THR A 303 0.07 11.71 -0.84
C THR A 303 0.65 13.11 -0.75
N ILE A 304 -0.13 14.06 -0.27
CA ILE A 304 0.18 15.49 -0.18
C ILE A 304 0.03 15.91 1.27
N GLY A 305 1.16 16.16 1.94
CA GLY A 305 1.26 16.88 3.23
C GLY A 305 1.70 18.34 3.02
N ALA A 306 1.93 19.11 4.08
CA ALA A 306 2.39 20.49 3.91
C ALA A 306 3.88 20.55 3.51
N GLU A 307 4.69 19.60 4.01
CA GLU A 307 6.13 19.55 3.72
C GLU A 307 6.54 18.46 2.72
N GLU A 308 5.65 17.51 2.43
CA GLU A 308 6.00 16.30 1.69
C GLU A 308 4.97 15.95 0.61
N SER A 309 5.46 15.61 -0.58
CA SER A 309 4.64 15.00 -1.63
C SER A 309 5.26 13.68 -2.08
N ILE A 310 4.51 12.59 -1.93
CA ILE A 310 4.87 11.27 -2.44
C ILE A 310 4.06 11.03 -3.71
N PHE A 311 4.70 10.51 -4.74
CA PHE A 311 4.03 10.00 -5.93
C PHE A 311 4.34 8.52 -6.10
N TYR A 312 3.32 7.71 -6.39
CA TYR A 312 3.50 6.29 -6.68
C TYR A 312 2.66 5.84 -7.87
N ALA A 313 3.27 4.98 -8.68
CA ALA A 313 2.60 4.23 -9.73
C ALA A 313 2.51 2.76 -9.30
N GLN A 314 1.35 2.14 -9.47
CA GLN A 314 1.11 0.76 -9.06
C GLN A 314 0.56 -0.08 -10.20
N LEU A 315 0.93 -1.36 -10.18
CA LEU A 315 0.31 -2.44 -10.92
C LEU A 315 -0.41 -3.35 -9.93
N ARG A 316 -1.62 -3.76 -10.27
CA ARG A 316 -2.43 -4.62 -9.41
C ARG A 316 -2.92 -5.82 -10.19
N LEU A 317 -2.83 -6.98 -9.55
CA LEU A 317 -3.42 -8.23 -9.98
C LEU A 317 -4.11 -8.86 -8.77
N ALA A 318 -5.43 -8.94 -8.77
CA ALA A 318 -6.16 -9.70 -7.76
C ALA A 318 -7.22 -10.59 -8.37
N HIS A 319 -7.39 -11.78 -7.79
CA HIS A 319 -8.39 -12.76 -8.15
C HIS A 319 -9.37 -12.94 -6.99
N TYR A 320 -10.65 -13.11 -7.32
CA TYR A 320 -11.77 -13.24 -6.37
C TYR A 320 -12.59 -14.47 -6.71
N TRP A 321 -13.04 -15.21 -5.71
CA TRP A 321 -13.89 -16.40 -5.90
C TRP A 321 -14.82 -16.62 -4.72
#